data_AF-A0A3M7NH55-F1
#
_entry.id   AF-A0A3M7NH55-F1
#
_cell.length_a   1.000
_cell.length_b   1.000
_cell.length_c   1.000
_cell.angle_alpha   90.00
_cell.angle_beta   90.00
_cell.angle_gamma   90.00
#
_symmetry.space_group_name_H-M   'P 1'
#
loop_
_entity.id
_entity.type
_entity.pdbx_description
1 polymer ?
#
loop_
_entity_poly.entity_id
_entity_poly.type
_entity_poly.pdbx_seq_one_letter_code
_entity_poly.pdbx_strand_id
1 'polypeptide(L)'
;MVLSRFVAKGAENLEGKDVWLDNDDLRPLKLKDRTWTWRTYLTFWFSAAATVAGWYGNSAAQALGLSIYGAWWPTFNRAVMAIVWNGVNAVQGGQCVYVMLHSIFPSIANLPNVMGSGSALTSGGMIGFVIFWIVTCCFLVIPVPKMRLLVYLKLVAFIISATAMLGWTLKKAGGLGPVARQGSTVHGSEKTWLILRFLMLSAANCATFASNASDFQRYAPRPNDVILGNTFGFTLSNTLVSLIGNIVCSTSQVVLGELVWNPLDYLDRLQTESYTSANRAGCFFIAFLFAYSALFSSIFENSVPAGNDLAALFPKYISVRKGFYICQIASFALNPWYLLGSASIFVSFLASYQIFLSAITGVLLCNYYIISRGYMYIPDLFTSSKQGKYYFTHGWNIRAYVAYIIGVAPNFAGFLGNMGVPMPLGITRFYYFAYWVGIFIAGGVYYGICMWKPVSVQYNSGWREVKNYVRPEELEVIDGQEVGGERFLSERDAKNEAFETVMESKA
;
A
#
# COMPACT_ATOMS: atom_id res chain seq x y z
N MET A 1 7.45 37.44 0.79
CA MET A 1 6.80 37.17 2.11
C MET A 1 5.64 36.16 2.04
N VAL A 2 5.08 35.80 0.86
CA VAL A 2 4.01 34.79 0.74
C VAL A 2 4.53 33.34 0.61
N LEU A 3 5.75 33.14 0.08
CA LEU A 3 6.38 31.82 -0.07
C LEU A 3 6.83 31.17 1.25
N SER A 4 7.04 31.95 2.33
CA SER A 4 7.43 31.39 3.64
C SER A 4 6.31 30.62 4.34
N ARG A 5 5.05 30.78 3.91
CA ARG A 5 3.91 30.00 4.42
C ARG A 5 3.75 28.62 3.78
N PHE A 6 4.51 28.31 2.73
CA PHE A 6 4.41 27.04 2.01
C PHE A 6 5.52 26.03 2.33
N VAL A 7 6.48 26.41 3.17
CA VAL A 7 7.61 25.55 3.55
C VAL A 7 7.17 24.49 4.58
N ALA A 8 7.55 23.23 4.38
CA ALA A 8 7.32 22.17 5.34
C ALA A 8 8.10 22.41 6.64
N LYS A 9 7.57 21.95 7.77
CA LYS A 9 8.22 22.14 9.08
C LYS A 9 9.58 21.42 9.11
N GLY A 10 10.61 22.06 9.63
CA GLY A 10 11.98 21.53 9.68
C GLY A 10 12.79 21.74 8.39
N ALA A 11 12.17 22.31 7.33
CA ALA A 11 12.84 22.64 6.06
C ALA A 11 13.14 24.15 5.91
N GLU A 12 12.97 24.94 6.98
CA GLU A 12 13.03 26.40 6.94
C GLU A 12 14.43 26.94 6.59
N ASN A 13 15.48 26.22 7.00
CA ASN A 13 16.88 26.60 6.82
C ASN A 13 17.59 25.81 5.70
N LEU A 14 16.85 25.04 4.90
CA LEU A 14 17.46 24.24 3.82
C LEU A 14 17.77 25.10 2.59
N GLU A 15 19.03 25.06 2.19
CA GLU A 15 19.56 25.78 1.03
C GLU A 15 20.08 24.82 -0.06
N GLY A 16 20.21 25.31 -1.29
CA GLY A 16 20.78 24.54 -2.40
C GLY A 16 19.98 23.28 -2.76
N LYS A 17 20.68 22.14 -2.89
CA LYS A 17 20.11 20.85 -3.33
C LYS A 17 19.48 20.05 -2.19
N ASP A 18 19.82 20.35 -0.93
CA ASP A 18 19.29 19.66 0.26
C ASP A 18 17.81 19.96 0.52
N VAL A 19 17.32 21.06 -0.06
CA VAL A 19 15.90 21.41 -0.21
C VAL A 19 15.02 20.26 -0.70
N TRP A 20 15.58 19.36 -1.50
CA TRP A 20 14.85 18.24 -2.10
C TRP A 20 14.90 16.95 -1.28
N LEU A 21 15.51 16.95 -0.09
CA LEU A 21 15.88 15.72 0.62
C LEU A 21 15.43 15.65 2.08
N ASP A 22 15.19 16.78 2.76
CA ASP A 22 14.97 16.79 4.21
C ASP A 22 13.73 17.61 4.63
N ASN A 23 13.01 17.10 5.64
CA ASN A 23 11.99 17.80 6.42
C ASN A 23 11.68 17.01 7.72
N ASP A 24 10.97 17.61 8.69
CA ASP A 24 10.68 16.96 9.98
C ASP A 24 9.78 15.72 9.86
N ASP A 25 8.93 15.67 8.81
CA ASP A 25 8.03 14.55 8.51
C ASP A 25 8.76 13.31 7.95
N LEU A 26 9.93 13.49 7.32
CA LEU A 26 10.74 12.43 6.69
C LEU A 26 11.79 11.83 7.62
N ARG A 27 12.28 12.62 8.59
CA ARG A 27 13.29 12.17 9.57
C ARG A 27 12.75 11.01 10.43
N PRO A 28 13.62 10.11 10.95
CA PRO A 28 13.21 9.00 11.82
C PRO A 28 12.26 9.43 12.94
N LEU A 29 11.22 8.65 13.26
CA LEU A 29 10.20 9.10 14.21
C LEU A 29 10.77 9.28 15.64
N LYS A 30 10.38 10.36 16.31
CA LYS A 30 10.71 10.66 17.71
C LYS A 30 10.22 9.56 18.66
N LEU A 31 10.95 9.31 19.75
CA LEU A 31 10.66 8.20 20.66
C LEU A 31 9.26 8.28 21.26
N LYS A 32 8.83 9.48 21.68
CA LYS A 32 7.50 9.74 22.27
C LYS A 32 6.32 9.39 21.35
N ASP A 33 6.55 9.35 20.03
CA ASP A 33 5.52 9.10 19.03
C ASP A 33 5.45 7.60 18.62
N ARG A 34 6.43 6.77 19.03
CA ARG A 34 6.48 5.30 18.81
C ARG A 34 5.61 4.53 19.79
N THR A 35 4.33 4.45 19.47
CA THR A 35 3.29 4.08 20.45
C THR A 35 2.43 2.88 20.05
N TRP A 36 2.70 2.27 18.89
CA TRP A 36 1.92 1.16 18.35
C TRP A 36 2.49 -0.17 18.81
N THR A 37 1.91 -0.76 19.85
CA THR A 37 2.33 -2.07 20.37
C THR A 37 1.80 -3.23 19.51
N TRP A 38 2.23 -4.47 19.78
CA TRP A 38 1.77 -5.67 19.06
C TRP A 38 0.25 -5.83 19.00
N ARG A 39 -0.48 -5.35 20.02
CA ARG A 39 -1.96 -5.34 20.03
C ARG A 39 -2.53 -4.36 19.01
N THR A 40 -1.91 -3.19 18.91
CA THR A 40 -2.28 -2.17 17.91
C THR A 40 -2.01 -2.72 16.52
N TYR A 41 -0.89 -3.41 16.30
CA TYR A 41 -0.60 -4.07 15.04
C TYR A 41 -1.57 -5.20 14.74
N LEU A 42 -1.82 -6.14 15.66
CA LEU A 42 -2.74 -7.23 15.42
C LEU A 42 -4.14 -6.73 15.05
N THR A 43 -4.65 -5.73 15.79
CA THR A 43 -5.96 -5.14 15.46
C THR A 43 -5.92 -4.32 14.19
N PHE A 44 -4.84 -3.57 13.94
CA PHE A 44 -4.62 -2.94 12.65
C PHE A 44 -4.68 -3.99 11.55
N TRP A 45 -3.99 -5.12 11.64
CA TRP A 45 -4.03 -6.17 10.64
C TRP A 45 -5.40 -6.82 10.49
N PHE A 46 -6.19 -7.04 11.52
CA PHE A 46 -7.57 -7.51 11.34
C PHE A 46 -8.48 -6.43 10.72
N SER A 47 -8.32 -5.18 11.16
CA SER A 47 -9.05 -3.99 10.69
C SER A 47 -8.70 -3.65 9.25
N ALA A 48 -7.45 -3.89 8.91
CA ALA A 48 -6.82 -3.44 7.73
C ALA A 48 -6.70 -4.58 6.74
N ALA A 49 -6.72 -5.88 7.10
CA ALA A 49 -6.77 -6.98 6.13
C ALA A 49 -8.18 -7.39 5.67
N ALA A 50 -9.15 -6.52 5.91
CA ALA A 50 -9.88 -5.94 4.78
C ALA A 50 -8.94 -4.98 3.98
N THR A 51 -7.84 -5.59 3.46
CA THR A 51 -6.58 -5.15 2.77
C THR A 51 -5.44 -4.31 3.42
N VAL A 52 -4.42 -4.95 4.04
CA VAL A 52 -3.07 -4.39 4.34
C VAL A 52 -2.08 -5.55 4.41
N ALA A 53 -0.92 -5.48 3.74
CA ALA A 53 0.21 -6.45 3.75
C ALA A 53 1.58 -5.90 3.36
N GLY A 54 2.17 -5.06 4.22
CA GLY A 54 3.42 -4.38 3.94
C GLY A 54 4.75 -4.92 4.47
N TRP A 55 5.84 -4.82 3.67
CA TRP A 55 7.31 -4.74 3.86
C TRP A 55 8.06 -3.88 2.80
N TYR A 56 8.54 -2.70 3.24
CA TYR A 56 9.51 -1.71 2.69
C TYR A 56 9.13 -0.65 1.64
N GLY A 57 9.12 0.64 2.04
CA GLY A 57 9.24 1.76 1.08
C GLY A 57 9.66 3.13 1.60
N ASN A 58 10.13 3.90 0.62
CA ASN A 58 10.64 5.27 0.59
C ASN A 58 11.95 5.61 1.30
N SER A 59 12.02 5.56 2.62
CA SER A 59 13.30 5.80 3.32
C SER A 59 14.30 4.67 3.02
N ALA A 60 13.74 3.47 2.81
CA ALA A 60 14.46 2.29 2.36
C ALA A 60 14.92 2.40 0.89
N ALA A 61 14.21 3.10 0.00
CA ALA A 61 14.68 3.22 -1.39
C ALA A 61 16.04 3.96 -1.46
N GLN A 62 16.18 5.03 -0.68
CA GLN A 62 17.43 5.80 -0.56
C GLN A 62 18.53 5.03 0.19
N ALA A 63 18.16 4.23 1.20
CA ALA A 63 19.11 3.45 2.00
C ALA A 63 19.54 2.10 1.38
N LEU A 64 18.70 1.54 0.51
CA LEU A 64 18.83 0.18 -0.05
C LEU A 64 19.24 0.20 -1.53
N GLY A 65 20.13 1.12 -1.90
CA GLY A 65 20.84 1.04 -3.19
C GLY A 65 20.26 1.88 -4.31
N LEU A 66 19.23 2.70 -4.08
CA LEU A 66 18.97 3.81 -5.00
C LEU A 66 19.59 5.08 -4.41
N SER A 67 20.34 5.78 -5.24
CA SER A 67 20.93 7.07 -4.90
C SER A 67 19.87 8.11 -4.52
N ILE A 68 20.32 9.18 -3.87
CA ILE A 68 19.55 10.36 -3.47
C ILE A 68 18.55 10.84 -4.54
N TYR A 69 18.94 11.04 -5.81
CA TYR A 69 17.98 11.42 -6.88
C TYR A 69 17.31 10.21 -7.55
N GLY A 70 17.98 9.06 -7.54
CA GLY A 70 17.45 7.80 -8.08
C GLY A 70 16.25 7.21 -7.32
N ALA A 71 16.04 7.60 -6.07
CA ALA A 71 14.87 7.17 -5.30
C ALA A 71 13.56 7.79 -5.80
N TRP A 72 13.61 8.87 -6.59
CA TRP A 72 12.42 9.55 -7.10
C TRP A 72 11.53 8.66 -7.96
N TRP A 73 12.13 7.81 -8.81
CA TRP A 73 11.34 6.96 -9.71
C TRP A 73 10.51 5.90 -8.95
N PRO A 74 11.10 5.12 -8.02
CA PRO A 74 10.31 4.19 -7.22
C PRO A 74 9.29 4.86 -6.31
N THR A 75 9.64 5.99 -5.70
CA THR A 75 8.72 6.77 -4.88
C THR A 75 7.54 7.30 -5.70
N PHE A 76 7.79 7.78 -6.93
CA PHE A 76 6.72 8.21 -7.84
C PHE A 76 5.80 7.05 -8.21
N ASN A 77 6.36 5.89 -8.57
CA ASN A 77 5.59 4.70 -8.92
C ASN A 77 4.66 4.29 -7.75
N ARG A 78 5.21 4.30 -6.52
CA ARG A 78 4.47 4.03 -5.27
C ARG A 78 3.36 5.06 -5.02
N ALA A 79 3.66 6.36 -5.18
CA ALA A 79 2.70 7.44 -5.03
C ALA A 79 1.49 7.26 -5.96
N VAL A 80 1.76 6.96 -7.24
CA VAL A 80 0.72 6.73 -8.25
C VAL A 80 -0.18 5.57 -7.84
N MET A 81 0.37 4.47 -7.32
CA MET A 81 -0.45 3.35 -6.87
C MET A 81 -1.32 3.66 -5.67
N ALA A 82 -0.75 4.34 -4.68
CA ALA A 82 -1.52 4.77 -3.53
C ALA A 82 -2.68 5.69 -3.97
N ILE A 83 -2.46 6.58 -4.94
CA ILE A 83 -3.50 7.44 -5.53
C ILE A 83 -4.57 6.60 -6.27
N VAL A 84 -4.18 5.59 -7.06
CA VAL A 84 -5.14 4.74 -7.77
C VAL A 84 -5.99 3.92 -6.79
N TRP A 85 -5.36 3.26 -5.82
CA TRP A 85 -6.06 2.48 -4.80
C TRP A 85 -6.96 3.34 -3.93
N ASN A 86 -6.55 4.57 -3.64
CA ASN A 86 -7.40 5.53 -2.97
C ASN A 86 -8.67 5.83 -3.80
N GLY A 87 -8.53 5.99 -5.11
CA GLY A 87 -9.66 6.14 -6.03
C GLY A 87 -10.59 4.92 -6.05
N VAL A 88 -10.02 3.71 -6.11
CA VAL A 88 -10.77 2.44 -6.04
C VAL A 88 -11.56 2.33 -4.73
N ASN A 89 -10.97 2.70 -3.60
CA ASN A 89 -11.66 2.72 -2.30
C ASN A 89 -12.73 3.82 -2.23
N ALA A 90 -12.50 4.96 -2.87
CA ALA A 90 -13.49 6.04 -2.96
C ALA A 90 -14.71 5.63 -3.79
N VAL A 91 -14.53 4.87 -4.88
CA VAL A 91 -15.64 4.30 -5.67
C VAL A 91 -16.48 3.35 -4.81
N GLN A 92 -15.83 2.41 -4.11
CA GLN A 92 -16.53 1.48 -3.22
C GLN A 92 -17.26 2.22 -2.08
N GLY A 93 -16.60 3.16 -1.41
CA GLY A 93 -17.23 4.01 -0.41
C GLY A 93 -18.41 4.81 -0.96
N GLY A 94 -18.28 5.29 -2.19
CA GLY A 94 -19.34 5.96 -2.94
C GLY A 94 -20.54 5.07 -3.24
N GLN A 95 -20.31 3.81 -3.61
CA GLN A 95 -21.38 2.81 -3.79
C GLN A 95 -22.10 2.53 -2.48
N CYS A 96 -21.39 2.46 -1.34
CA CYS A 96 -22.03 2.35 -0.02
C CYS A 96 -22.95 3.54 0.26
N VAL A 97 -22.45 4.77 0.03
CA VAL A 97 -23.27 5.99 0.23
C VAL A 97 -24.46 6.02 -0.74
N TYR A 98 -24.27 5.58 -1.98
CA TYR A 98 -25.37 5.45 -2.93
C TYR A 98 -26.43 4.46 -2.45
N VAL A 99 -26.06 3.28 -1.97
CA VAL A 99 -27.01 2.31 -1.40
C VAL A 99 -27.78 2.94 -0.23
N MET A 100 -27.09 3.65 0.67
CA MET A 100 -27.76 4.38 1.76
C MET A 100 -28.76 5.43 1.25
N LEU A 101 -28.35 6.22 0.25
CA LEU A 101 -29.22 7.23 -0.35
C LEU A 101 -30.40 6.59 -1.05
N HIS A 102 -30.19 5.49 -1.76
CA HIS A 102 -31.26 4.73 -2.37
C HIS A 102 -32.20 4.20 -1.30
N SER A 103 -31.69 3.69 -0.17
CA SER A 103 -32.54 3.25 0.95
C SER A 103 -33.39 4.39 1.51
N ILE A 104 -32.97 5.65 1.46
CA ILE A 104 -33.76 6.79 1.96
C ILE A 104 -34.69 7.35 0.87
N PHE A 105 -34.15 7.56 -0.33
CA PHE A 105 -34.77 8.25 -1.46
C PHE A 105 -34.85 7.33 -2.67
N PRO A 106 -36.00 6.67 -2.91
CA PRO A 106 -36.17 5.76 -4.06
C PRO A 106 -35.90 6.43 -5.42
N SER A 107 -36.18 7.73 -5.52
CA SER A 107 -35.99 8.54 -6.72
C SER A 107 -34.56 8.59 -7.25
N ILE A 108 -33.55 8.31 -6.41
CA ILE A 108 -32.14 8.37 -6.86
C ILE A 108 -31.83 7.30 -7.91
N ALA A 109 -32.53 6.16 -7.86
CA ALA A 109 -32.39 5.08 -8.84
C ALA A 109 -32.97 5.44 -10.22
N ASN A 110 -33.87 6.42 -10.28
CA ASN A 110 -34.51 6.89 -11.51
C ASN A 110 -33.78 8.06 -12.19
N LEU A 111 -32.62 8.46 -11.65
CA LEU A 111 -31.85 9.56 -12.24
C LEU A 111 -31.36 9.18 -13.65
N PRO A 112 -31.57 10.04 -14.67
CA PRO A 112 -31.03 9.80 -16.00
C PRO A 112 -29.51 9.60 -15.94
N ASN A 113 -29.03 8.48 -16.45
CA ASN A 113 -27.61 8.17 -16.40
C ASN A 113 -26.86 8.89 -17.54
N VAL A 114 -26.04 9.87 -17.18
CA VAL A 114 -25.15 10.59 -18.10
C VAL A 114 -23.70 10.06 -18.08
N MET A 115 -23.43 9.03 -17.29
CA MET A 115 -22.10 8.41 -17.21
C MET A 115 -21.77 7.65 -18.51
N GLY A 116 -20.52 7.77 -18.98
CA GLY A 116 -20.08 7.10 -20.20
C GLY A 116 -20.10 5.56 -20.11
N SER A 117 -20.16 4.89 -21.26
CA SER A 117 -20.12 3.42 -21.35
C SER A 117 -18.87 2.85 -20.68
N GLY A 118 -19.05 1.86 -19.80
CA GLY A 118 -17.95 1.21 -19.06
C GLY A 118 -17.67 1.78 -17.67
N SER A 119 -18.42 2.80 -17.22
CA SER A 119 -18.37 3.27 -15.82
C SER A 119 -19.00 2.25 -14.87
N ALA A 120 -18.35 1.96 -13.74
CA ALA A 120 -18.93 1.21 -12.63
C ALA A 120 -20.03 1.99 -11.88
N LEU A 121 -20.02 3.32 -12.00
CA LEU A 121 -20.97 4.20 -11.33
C LEU A 121 -22.01 4.73 -12.32
N THR A 122 -23.27 4.74 -11.88
CA THR A 122 -24.34 5.53 -12.49
C THR A 122 -24.27 6.99 -12.04
N SER A 123 -25.10 7.87 -12.61
CA SER A 123 -25.19 9.27 -12.15
C SER A 123 -25.60 9.38 -10.68
N GLY A 124 -26.50 8.52 -10.21
CA GLY A 124 -26.80 8.39 -8.77
C GLY A 124 -25.59 7.92 -7.97
N GLY A 125 -24.86 6.92 -8.47
CA GLY A 125 -23.61 6.43 -7.87
C GLY A 125 -22.54 7.53 -7.74
N MET A 126 -22.45 8.44 -8.71
CA MET A 126 -21.53 9.57 -8.69
C MET A 126 -21.85 10.57 -7.56
N ILE A 127 -23.14 10.77 -7.24
CA ILE A 127 -23.55 11.58 -6.09
C ILE A 127 -23.01 10.94 -4.79
N GLY A 128 -23.19 9.62 -4.65
CA GLY A 128 -22.64 8.86 -3.52
C GLY A 128 -21.12 8.99 -3.41
N PHE A 129 -20.42 8.88 -4.54
CA PHE A 129 -18.97 9.06 -4.64
C PHE A 129 -18.51 10.45 -4.19
N VAL A 130 -19.16 11.52 -4.67
CA VAL A 130 -18.81 12.90 -4.29
C VAL A 130 -19.05 13.13 -2.80
N ILE A 131 -20.16 12.64 -2.24
CA ILE A 131 -20.44 12.75 -0.81
C ILE A 131 -19.38 12.02 0.00
N PHE A 132 -19.07 10.78 -0.37
CA PHE A 132 -18.01 10.01 0.30
C PHE A 132 -16.66 10.72 0.22
N TRP A 133 -16.30 11.26 -0.94
CA TRP A 133 -15.06 12.01 -1.15
C TRP A 133 -14.96 13.26 -0.26
N ILE A 134 -16.06 14.02 -0.12
CA ILE A 134 -16.14 15.18 0.78
C ILE A 134 -15.94 14.74 2.23
N VAL A 135 -16.65 13.69 2.66
CA VAL A 135 -16.53 13.16 4.03
C VAL A 135 -15.08 12.72 4.30
N THR A 136 -14.46 12.00 3.38
CA THR A 136 -13.03 11.62 3.49
C THR A 136 -12.15 12.84 3.65
N CYS A 137 -12.35 13.89 2.85
CA CYS A 137 -11.59 15.14 2.95
C CYS A 137 -11.76 15.84 4.31
N CYS A 138 -12.94 15.77 4.93
CA CYS A 138 -13.16 16.30 6.28
C CYS A 138 -12.39 15.51 7.36
N PHE A 139 -12.34 14.18 7.24
CA PHE A 139 -11.62 13.34 8.20
C PHE A 139 -10.09 13.45 8.10
N LEU A 140 -9.55 13.83 6.93
CA LEU A 140 -8.11 14.05 6.72
C LEU A 140 -7.53 15.20 7.56
N VAL A 141 -8.37 16.08 8.12
CA VAL A 141 -7.93 17.14 9.04
C VAL A 141 -7.46 16.57 10.38
N ILE A 142 -7.98 15.41 10.78
CA ILE A 142 -7.68 14.79 12.08
C ILE A 142 -6.27 14.17 12.03
N PRO A 143 -5.39 14.44 13.01
CA PRO A 143 -4.07 13.83 13.05
C PRO A 143 -4.14 12.30 13.24
N VAL A 144 -3.38 11.56 12.42
CA VAL A 144 -3.28 10.08 12.44
C VAL A 144 -3.12 9.49 13.85
N PRO A 145 -2.26 10.01 14.76
CA PRO A 145 -2.09 9.43 16.09
C PRO A 145 -3.36 9.44 16.95
N LYS A 146 -4.29 10.36 16.69
CA LYS A 146 -5.55 10.53 17.45
C LYS A 146 -6.67 9.59 16.97
N MET A 147 -6.49 8.91 15.84
CA MET A 147 -7.52 8.07 15.22
C MET A 147 -7.55 6.62 15.74
N ARG A 148 -6.75 6.24 16.74
CA ARG A 148 -6.64 4.84 17.20
C ARG A 148 -7.98 4.20 17.56
N LEU A 149 -8.82 4.91 18.31
CA LEU A 149 -10.15 4.43 18.67
C LEU A 149 -11.02 4.19 17.43
N LEU A 150 -10.90 5.06 16.42
CA LEU A 150 -11.67 4.96 15.18
C LEU A 150 -11.28 3.71 14.37
N VAL A 151 -10.01 3.30 14.42
CA VAL A 151 -9.50 2.06 13.79
C VAL A 151 -10.06 0.81 14.49
N TYR A 152 -10.19 0.82 15.82
CA TYR A 152 -10.83 -0.28 16.55
C TYR A 152 -12.31 -0.41 16.18
N LEU A 153 -13.02 0.73 16.14
CA LEU A 153 -14.41 0.78 15.72
C LEU A 153 -14.58 0.34 14.25
N LYS A 154 -13.62 0.62 13.37
CA LYS A 154 -13.62 0.18 11.97
C LYS A 154 -13.71 -1.33 11.87
N LEU A 155 -12.86 -2.06 12.61
CA LEU A 155 -12.87 -3.51 12.61
C LEU A 155 -14.21 -4.08 13.07
N VAL A 156 -14.76 -3.54 14.15
CA VAL A 156 -16.06 -3.97 14.68
C VAL A 156 -17.16 -3.73 13.65
N ALA A 157 -17.19 -2.54 13.04
CA ALA A 157 -18.14 -2.20 11.99
C ALA A 157 -18.05 -3.16 10.79
N PHE A 158 -16.82 -3.45 10.34
CA PHE A 158 -16.59 -4.39 9.25
C PHE A 158 -17.07 -5.81 9.57
N ILE A 159 -16.70 -6.37 10.73
CA ILE A 159 -17.13 -7.71 11.14
C ILE A 159 -18.67 -7.80 11.19
N ILE A 160 -19.34 -6.80 11.79
CA ILE A 160 -20.80 -6.76 11.87
C ILE A 160 -21.41 -6.71 10.47
N SER A 161 -20.94 -5.82 9.59
CA SER A 161 -21.47 -5.70 8.23
C SER A 161 -21.25 -6.96 7.37
N ALA A 162 -20.05 -7.53 7.40
CA ALA A 162 -19.71 -8.74 6.65
C ALA A 162 -20.51 -9.96 7.12
N THR A 163 -20.64 -10.15 8.44
CA THR A 163 -21.43 -11.25 9.00
C THR A 163 -22.94 -11.06 8.78
N ALA A 164 -23.45 -9.83 8.89
CA ALA A 164 -24.84 -9.50 8.59
C ALA A 164 -25.17 -9.75 7.12
N MET A 165 -24.32 -9.29 6.20
CA MET A 165 -24.49 -9.51 4.77
C MET A 165 -24.44 -11.01 4.42
N LEU A 166 -23.45 -11.74 4.95
CA LEU A 166 -23.34 -13.18 4.75
C LEU A 166 -24.58 -13.92 5.26
N GLY A 167 -24.97 -13.66 6.51
CA GLY A 167 -26.14 -14.32 7.11
C GLY A 167 -27.43 -14.03 6.36
N TRP A 168 -27.61 -12.79 5.90
CA TRP A 168 -28.81 -12.38 5.16
C TRP A 168 -28.88 -13.02 3.78
N THR A 169 -27.78 -12.98 3.02
CA THR A 169 -27.72 -13.52 1.66
C THR A 169 -27.79 -15.05 1.65
N LEU A 170 -27.15 -15.73 2.60
CA LEU A 170 -27.30 -17.18 2.80
C LEU A 170 -28.75 -17.57 3.11
N LYS A 171 -29.43 -16.81 3.98
CA LYS A 171 -30.83 -17.08 4.30
C LYS A 171 -31.72 -16.92 3.06
N LYS A 172 -31.50 -15.90 2.23
CA LYS A 172 -32.22 -15.70 0.96
C LYS A 172 -31.94 -16.82 -0.06
N ALA A 173 -30.71 -17.31 -0.12
CA ALA A 173 -30.32 -18.41 -1.01
C ALA A 173 -30.73 -19.81 -0.51
N GLY A 174 -31.34 -19.94 0.68
CA GLY A 174 -31.71 -21.23 1.27
C GLY A 174 -30.51 -22.03 1.80
N GLY A 175 -29.40 -21.36 2.12
CA GLY A 175 -28.15 -21.95 2.60
C GLY A 175 -26.97 -21.69 1.66
N LEU A 176 -25.91 -22.50 1.75
CA LEU A 176 -24.73 -22.41 0.87
C LEU A 176 -25.07 -22.66 -0.62
N GLY A 177 -26.24 -23.23 -0.90
CA GLY A 177 -26.78 -23.40 -2.25
C GLY A 177 -26.01 -24.37 -3.14
N PRO A 178 -26.45 -24.54 -4.40
CA PRO A 178 -25.78 -25.37 -5.40
C PRO A 178 -24.43 -24.79 -5.84
N VAL A 179 -24.29 -23.46 -5.79
CA VAL A 179 -23.13 -22.73 -6.34
C VAL A 179 -21.86 -22.99 -5.54
N ALA A 180 -21.96 -23.10 -4.20
CA ALA A 180 -20.82 -23.53 -3.37
C ALA A 180 -20.39 -24.99 -3.64
N ARG A 181 -21.27 -25.79 -4.27
CA ARG A 181 -21.02 -27.19 -4.67
C ARG A 181 -20.77 -27.32 -6.19
N GLN A 182 -20.85 -26.23 -6.93
CA GLN A 182 -20.71 -26.23 -8.38
C GLN A 182 -19.24 -26.40 -8.71
N GLY A 183 -18.92 -27.45 -9.48
CA GLY A 183 -17.57 -27.68 -9.96
C GLY A 183 -17.09 -26.57 -10.88
N SER A 184 -15.77 -26.42 -11.01
CA SER A 184 -15.16 -25.54 -12.01
C SER A 184 -15.68 -25.85 -13.40
N THR A 185 -16.10 -24.83 -14.15
CA THR A 185 -16.49 -24.93 -15.56
C THR A 185 -15.30 -25.19 -16.48
N VAL A 186 -14.10 -24.87 -16.00
CA VAL A 186 -12.83 -25.10 -16.71
C VAL A 186 -12.16 -26.37 -16.17
N HIS A 187 -11.65 -27.21 -17.06
CA HIS A 187 -11.05 -28.50 -16.73
C HIS A 187 -9.63 -28.65 -17.31
N GLY A 188 -8.91 -29.69 -16.89
CA GLY A 188 -7.59 -30.05 -17.42
C GLY A 188 -6.51 -28.99 -17.19
N SER A 189 -5.62 -28.82 -18.17
CA SER A 189 -4.48 -27.90 -18.09
C SER A 189 -4.90 -26.44 -17.89
N GLU A 190 -6.00 -26.03 -18.52
CA GLU A 190 -6.50 -24.65 -18.43
C GLU A 190 -6.87 -24.28 -17.00
N LYS A 191 -7.52 -25.19 -16.26
CA LYS A 191 -7.83 -25.01 -14.83
C LYS A 191 -6.55 -24.82 -14.01
N THR A 192 -5.53 -25.65 -14.24
CA THR A 192 -4.24 -25.54 -13.53
C THR A 192 -3.57 -24.18 -13.78
N TRP A 193 -3.58 -23.71 -15.03
CA TRP A 193 -3.02 -22.41 -15.38
C TRP A 193 -3.82 -21.23 -14.82
N LEU A 194 -5.14 -21.34 -14.70
CA LEU A 194 -5.97 -20.35 -14.03
C LEU A 194 -5.69 -20.29 -12.53
N ILE A 195 -5.56 -21.44 -11.86
CA ILE A 195 -5.18 -21.50 -10.44
C ILE A 195 -3.82 -20.83 -10.24
N LEU A 196 -2.84 -21.17 -11.06
CA LEU A 196 -1.51 -20.55 -11.01
C LEU A 196 -1.56 -19.04 -11.26
N ARG A 197 -2.33 -18.58 -12.25
CA ARG A 197 -2.52 -17.16 -12.54
C ARG A 197 -3.05 -16.41 -11.32
N PHE A 198 -4.13 -16.89 -10.70
CA PHE A 198 -4.74 -16.21 -9.55
C PHE A 198 -3.90 -16.32 -8.29
N LEU A 199 -3.17 -17.42 -8.08
CA LEU A 199 -2.22 -17.56 -6.99
C LEU A 199 -1.08 -16.55 -7.11
N MET A 200 -0.44 -16.46 -8.27
CA MET A 200 0.65 -15.52 -8.52
C MET A 200 0.16 -14.07 -8.49
N LEU A 201 -1.02 -13.78 -9.06
CA LEU A 201 -1.63 -12.45 -9.00
C LEU A 201 -1.93 -12.03 -7.56
N SER A 202 -2.45 -12.96 -6.73
CA SER A 202 -2.70 -12.67 -5.31
C SER A 202 -1.40 -12.37 -4.56
N ALA A 203 -0.34 -13.15 -4.81
CA ALA A 203 0.99 -12.88 -4.23
C ALA A 203 1.55 -11.52 -4.69
N ALA A 204 1.39 -11.18 -5.97
CA ALA A 204 1.83 -9.90 -6.52
C ALA A 204 1.01 -8.71 -5.99
N ASN A 205 -0.28 -8.88 -5.74
CA ASN A 205 -1.11 -7.83 -5.12
C ASN A 205 -0.63 -7.48 -3.70
N CYS A 206 -0.16 -8.48 -2.94
CA CYS A 206 0.45 -8.24 -1.64
C CYS A 206 1.74 -7.40 -1.73
N ALA A 207 2.40 -7.32 -2.90
CA ALA A 207 3.63 -6.56 -3.06
C ALA A 207 3.48 -5.04 -2.96
N THR A 208 2.35 -4.49 -3.39
CA THR A 208 2.11 -3.04 -3.29
C THR A 208 2.00 -2.64 -1.84
N PHE A 209 1.22 -3.42 -1.09
CA PHE A 209 1.20 -3.27 0.35
C PHE A 209 2.58 -3.48 0.89
N ALA A 210 3.31 -4.52 0.42
CA ALA A 210 4.69 -4.84 0.81
C ALA A 210 5.45 -3.52 0.86
N SER A 211 5.47 -2.85 -0.27
CA SER A 211 6.25 -1.65 -0.46
C SER A 211 5.90 -0.44 0.45
N ASN A 212 4.86 -0.48 1.30
CA ASN A 212 4.43 0.65 2.15
C ASN A 212 4.54 0.41 3.68
N ALA A 213 4.90 -0.78 4.18
CA ALA A 213 4.79 -1.02 5.63
C ALA A 213 5.68 -0.18 6.54
N SER A 214 6.85 0.24 6.06
CA SER A 214 7.76 1.09 6.85
C SER A 214 7.06 2.35 7.34
N ASP A 215 6.06 2.84 6.59
CA ASP A 215 5.25 3.98 6.97
C ASP A 215 4.50 3.76 8.29
N PHE A 216 4.13 2.51 8.60
CA PHE A 216 3.47 2.14 9.85
C PHE A 216 4.47 1.60 10.87
N GLN A 217 5.41 0.74 10.45
CA GLN A 217 6.37 0.07 11.33
C GLN A 217 7.23 1.05 12.13
N ARG A 218 7.49 2.26 11.62
CA ARG A 218 8.16 3.33 12.37
C ARG A 218 7.44 3.76 13.65
N TYR A 219 6.14 3.46 13.80
CA TYR A 219 5.38 3.68 15.03
C TYR A 219 5.53 2.55 16.05
N ALA A 220 6.16 1.42 15.70
CA ALA A 220 6.38 0.31 16.62
C ALA A 220 7.50 0.63 17.64
N PRO A 221 7.32 0.33 18.93
CA PRO A 221 8.37 0.50 19.93
C PRO A 221 9.41 -0.63 19.89
N ARG A 222 9.04 -1.84 19.42
CA ARG A 222 9.95 -2.99 19.33
C ARG A 222 9.87 -3.68 17.95
N PRO A 223 11.00 -4.13 17.37
CA PRO A 223 11.01 -4.85 16.08
C PRO A 223 10.13 -6.11 16.05
N ASN A 224 10.00 -6.81 17.18
CA ASN A 224 9.22 -8.05 17.25
C ASN A 224 7.71 -7.81 17.32
N ASP A 225 7.26 -6.60 17.66
CA ASP A 225 5.82 -6.30 17.84
C ASP A 225 5.04 -6.40 16.53
N VAL A 226 5.70 -6.32 15.37
CA VAL A 226 5.05 -6.36 14.06
C VAL A 226 4.93 -7.78 13.48
N ILE A 227 5.77 -8.73 13.91
CA ILE A 227 5.92 -10.04 13.26
C ILE A 227 4.62 -10.85 13.30
N LEU A 228 4.03 -11.01 14.49
CA LEU A 228 2.84 -11.84 14.67
C LEU A 228 1.63 -11.28 13.91
N GLY A 229 1.48 -9.94 13.92
CA GLY A 229 0.44 -9.24 13.17
C GLY A 229 0.57 -9.44 11.66
N ASN A 230 1.79 -9.32 11.12
CA ASN A 230 2.04 -9.46 9.68
C ASN A 230 1.85 -10.91 9.21
N THR A 231 2.38 -11.89 9.95
CA THR A 231 2.40 -13.30 9.49
C THR A 231 1.03 -13.96 9.62
N PHE A 232 0.39 -13.83 10.79
CA PHE A 232 -0.88 -14.49 11.07
C PHE A 232 -2.07 -13.58 10.87
N GLY A 233 -1.97 -12.33 11.34
CA GLY A 233 -3.05 -11.36 11.26
C GLY A 233 -3.51 -11.14 9.82
N PHE A 234 -2.57 -10.90 8.89
CA PHE A 234 -2.88 -10.70 7.46
C PHE A 234 -3.44 -11.94 6.76
N THR A 235 -2.76 -13.08 6.91
CA THR A 235 -3.12 -14.29 6.18
C THR A 235 -4.53 -14.76 6.57
N LEU A 236 -4.83 -14.74 7.87
CA LEU A 236 -6.10 -15.22 8.40
C LEU A 236 -7.27 -14.34 7.96
N SER A 237 -7.13 -13.03 8.13
CA SER A 237 -8.14 -12.04 7.74
C SER A 237 -8.39 -12.00 6.24
N ASN A 238 -7.34 -12.00 5.39
CA ASN A 238 -7.52 -12.04 3.94
C ASN A 238 -8.23 -13.33 3.49
N THR A 239 -7.91 -14.46 4.15
CA THR A 239 -8.61 -15.73 3.92
C THR A 239 -10.08 -15.64 4.31
N LEU A 240 -10.39 -15.09 5.49
CA LEU A 240 -11.76 -14.95 5.97
C LEU A 240 -12.58 -14.01 5.09
N VAL A 241 -12.06 -12.83 4.74
CA VAL A 241 -12.74 -11.86 3.88
C VAL A 241 -12.98 -12.43 2.48
N SER A 242 -11.97 -13.08 1.89
CA SER A 242 -12.11 -13.74 0.59
C SER A 242 -13.15 -14.85 0.61
N LEU A 243 -13.17 -15.66 1.68
CA LEU A 243 -14.17 -16.72 1.84
C LEU A 243 -15.59 -16.14 1.95
N ILE A 244 -15.79 -15.12 2.79
CA ILE A 244 -17.08 -14.45 2.94
C ILE A 244 -17.52 -13.84 1.60
N GLY A 245 -16.63 -13.12 0.92
CA GLY A 245 -16.91 -12.49 -0.38
C GLY A 245 -17.29 -13.52 -1.45
N ASN A 246 -16.57 -14.64 -1.53
CA ASN A 246 -16.88 -15.73 -2.46
C ASN A 246 -18.24 -16.38 -2.17
N ILE A 247 -18.58 -16.60 -0.90
CA ILE A 247 -19.88 -17.16 -0.52
C ILE A 247 -21.00 -16.18 -0.88
N VAL A 248 -20.85 -14.90 -0.52
CA VAL A 248 -21.81 -13.83 -0.85
C VAL A 248 -22.01 -13.73 -2.36
N CYS A 249 -20.93 -13.66 -3.14
CA CYS A 249 -20.97 -13.67 -4.60
C CYS A 249 -21.71 -14.91 -5.13
N SER A 250 -21.37 -16.10 -4.62
CA SER A 250 -22.02 -17.37 -4.96
C SER A 250 -23.55 -17.35 -4.72
N THR A 251 -24.02 -16.71 -3.64
CA THR A 251 -25.47 -16.60 -3.38
C THR A 251 -26.22 -15.74 -4.41
N SER A 252 -25.57 -14.77 -5.04
CA SER A 252 -26.22 -13.89 -6.01
C SER A 252 -26.77 -14.65 -7.21
N GLN A 253 -26.08 -15.70 -7.65
CA GLN A 253 -26.52 -16.56 -8.75
C GLN A 253 -27.82 -17.33 -8.41
N VAL A 254 -28.04 -17.65 -7.13
CA VAL A 254 -29.27 -18.33 -6.67
C VAL A 254 -30.41 -17.34 -6.47
N VAL A 255 -30.11 -16.14 -5.96
CA VAL A 255 -31.11 -15.14 -5.59
C VAL A 255 -31.56 -14.29 -6.79
N LEU A 256 -30.60 -13.84 -7.61
CA LEU A 256 -30.83 -12.92 -8.74
C LEU A 256 -30.78 -13.63 -10.11
N GLY A 257 -30.30 -14.88 -10.16
CA GLY A 257 -30.10 -15.62 -11.42
C GLY A 257 -28.82 -15.28 -12.18
N GLU A 258 -28.02 -14.35 -11.68
CA GLU A 258 -26.74 -13.93 -12.26
C GLU A 258 -25.66 -13.77 -11.18
N LEU A 259 -24.39 -13.93 -11.57
CA LEU A 259 -23.25 -13.81 -10.67
C LEU A 259 -22.83 -12.34 -10.53
N VAL A 260 -23.10 -11.74 -9.37
CA VAL A 260 -22.69 -10.38 -9.01
C VAL A 260 -21.43 -10.44 -8.16
N TRP A 261 -20.30 -10.07 -8.75
CA TRP A 261 -18.98 -10.09 -8.10
C TRP A 261 -18.79 -8.95 -7.08
N ASN A 262 -19.49 -7.82 -7.26
CA ASN A 262 -19.41 -6.67 -6.37
C ASN A 262 -20.50 -6.75 -5.28
N PRO A 263 -20.13 -6.87 -3.99
CA PRO A 263 -21.11 -6.99 -2.91
C PRO A 263 -21.99 -5.75 -2.75
N LEU A 264 -21.52 -4.56 -3.11
CA LEU A 264 -22.28 -3.33 -2.98
C LEU A 264 -23.36 -3.21 -4.06
N ASP A 265 -23.05 -3.61 -5.28
CA ASP A 265 -24.04 -3.75 -6.36
C ASP A 265 -25.06 -4.83 -6.02
N TYR A 266 -24.63 -5.91 -5.36
CA TYR A 266 -25.55 -6.95 -4.89
C TYR A 266 -26.52 -6.40 -3.83
N LEU A 267 -26.05 -5.61 -2.85
CA LEU A 267 -26.93 -4.94 -1.88
C LEU A 267 -27.95 -4.03 -2.56
N ASP A 268 -27.52 -3.24 -3.54
CA ASP A 268 -28.42 -2.34 -4.28
C ASP A 268 -29.50 -3.12 -5.06
N ARG A 269 -29.12 -4.22 -5.73
CA ARG A 269 -30.06 -5.08 -6.45
C ARG A 269 -31.06 -5.77 -5.52
N LEU A 270 -30.59 -6.28 -4.38
CA LEU A 270 -31.46 -6.87 -3.36
C LEU A 270 -32.53 -5.89 -2.86
N GLN A 271 -32.15 -4.62 -2.73
CA GLN A 271 -33.08 -3.55 -2.38
C GLN A 271 -34.05 -3.25 -3.53
N THR A 272 -33.54 -3.17 -4.77
CA THR A 272 -34.32 -2.81 -5.95
C THR A 272 -35.39 -3.84 -6.29
N GLU A 273 -35.04 -5.14 -6.25
CA GLU A 273 -35.99 -6.22 -6.55
C GLU A 273 -37.11 -6.32 -5.51
N SER A 274 -36.82 -6.00 -4.25
CA SER A 274 -37.77 -6.12 -3.15
C SER A 274 -37.66 -4.89 -2.24
N TYR A 275 -38.28 -3.80 -2.69
CA TYR A 275 -38.19 -2.48 -2.06
C TYR A 275 -39.08 -2.33 -0.82
N THR A 276 -38.89 -3.21 0.18
CA THR A 276 -39.64 -3.22 1.44
C THR A 276 -38.94 -2.39 2.53
N SER A 277 -39.67 -1.96 3.56
CA SER A 277 -39.10 -1.23 4.71
C SER A 277 -37.98 -2.02 5.40
N ALA A 278 -38.13 -3.34 5.54
CA ALA A 278 -37.12 -4.22 6.12
C ALA A 278 -35.84 -4.29 5.27
N ASN A 279 -35.97 -4.47 3.95
CA ASN A 279 -34.80 -4.52 3.05
C ASN A 279 -34.07 -3.19 2.99
N ARG A 280 -34.80 -2.07 2.94
CA ARG A 280 -34.22 -0.72 2.99
C ARG A 280 -33.42 -0.50 4.26
N ALA A 281 -33.97 -0.86 5.42
CA ALA A 281 -33.27 -0.74 6.69
C ALA A 281 -32.00 -1.62 6.73
N GLY A 282 -32.11 -2.88 6.30
CA GLY A 282 -30.97 -3.80 6.22
C GLY A 282 -29.85 -3.28 5.31
N CYS A 283 -30.20 -2.84 4.09
CA CYS A 283 -29.23 -2.28 3.15
C CYS A 283 -28.60 -1.00 3.70
N PHE A 284 -29.38 -0.10 4.29
CA PHE A 284 -28.87 1.14 4.87
C PHE A 284 -27.83 0.88 5.95
N PHE A 285 -28.12 0.02 6.93
CA PHE A 285 -27.21 -0.25 8.04
C PHE A 285 -25.95 -1.01 7.60
N ILE A 286 -26.08 -1.99 6.71
CA ILE A 286 -24.92 -2.71 6.16
C ILE A 286 -24.04 -1.75 5.35
N ALA A 287 -24.64 -0.95 4.47
CA ALA A 287 -23.92 0.02 3.65
C ALA A 287 -23.27 1.13 4.50
N PHE A 288 -23.92 1.59 5.58
CA PHE A 288 -23.34 2.56 6.51
C PHE A 288 -22.06 2.01 7.18
N LEU A 289 -22.11 0.77 7.68
CA LEU A 289 -20.97 0.13 8.30
C LEU A 289 -19.84 -0.15 7.29
N PHE A 290 -20.17 -0.54 6.06
CA PHE A 290 -19.18 -0.66 4.99
C PHE A 290 -18.61 0.70 4.56
N ALA A 291 -19.41 1.76 4.49
CA ALA A 291 -18.93 3.12 4.21
C ALA A 291 -17.96 3.59 5.29
N TYR A 292 -18.29 3.37 6.57
CA TYR A 292 -17.41 3.66 7.69
C TYR A 292 -16.10 2.86 7.57
N SER A 293 -16.16 1.57 7.23
CA SER A 293 -14.96 0.76 7.01
C SER A 293 -14.10 1.31 5.85
N ALA A 294 -14.72 1.55 4.69
CA ALA A 294 -14.06 2.05 3.48
C ALA A 294 -13.41 3.42 3.69
N LEU A 295 -14.03 4.30 4.49
CA LEU A 295 -13.49 5.62 4.83
C LEU A 295 -12.11 5.50 5.48
N PHE A 296 -12.01 4.68 6.53
CA PHE A 296 -10.74 4.52 7.23
C PHE A 296 -9.74 3.69 6.42
N SER A 297 -10.18 2.71 5.62
CA SER A 297 -9.29 2.05 4.64
C SER A 297 -8.68 3.06 3.67
N SER A 298 -9.48 3.92 3.04
CA SER A 298 -9.01 4.97 2.13
C SER A 298 -7.98 5.89 2.79
N ILE A 299 -8.22 6.32 4.04
CA ILE A 299 -7.30 7.20 4.76
C ILE A 299 -5.98 6.49 5.09
N PHE A 300 -6.05 5.37 5.82
CA PHE A 300 -4.86 4.72 6.36
C PHE A 300 -4.05 3.99 5.29
N GLU A 301 -4.72 3.30 4.37
CA GLU A 301 -4.05 2.38 3.44
C GLU A 301 -3.49 3.11 2.23
N ASN A 302 -4.11 4.24 1.84
CA ASN A 302 -3.81 4.90 0.59
C ASN A 302 -3.49 6.40 0.73
N SER A 303 -4.29 7.16 1.49
CA SER A 303 -4.02 8.60 1.66
C SER A 303 -2.74 8.85 2.45
N VAL A 304 -2.52 8.14 3.55
CA VAL A 304 -1.32 8.30 4.38
C VAL A 304 -0.04 7.93 3.61
N PRO A 305 0.06 6.75 2.98
CA PRO A 305 1.22 6.40 2.17
C PRO A 305 1.45 7.35 1.00
N ALA A 306 0.40 7.75 0.26
CA ALA A 306 0.52 8.76 -0.79
C ALA A 306 1.02 10.11 -0.26
N GLY A 307 0.57 10.53 0.92
CA GLY A 307 1.04 11.74 1.56
C GLY A 307 2.53 11.70 1.90
N ASN A 308 2.99 10.57 2.44
CA ASN A 308 4.40 10.33 2.73
C ASN A 308 5.24 10.28 1.45
N ASP A 309 4.72 9.68 0.38
CA ASP A 309 5.33 9.64 -0.94
C ASP A 309 5.54 11.01 -1.54
N LEU A 310 4.47 11.80 -1.60
CA LEU A 310 4.50 13.12 -2.19
C LEU A 310 5.39 14.07 -1.37
N ALA A 311 5.38 13.93 -0.05
CA ALA A 311 6.31 14.65 0.83
C ALA A 311 7.76 14.20 0.62
N ALA A 312 8.02 12.94 0.28
CA ALA A 312 9.37 12.48 -0.05
C ALA A 312 9.87 12.95 -1.43
N LEU A 313 8.97 13.13 -2.40
CA LEU A 313 9.33 13.65 -3.73
C LEU A 313 9.62 15.16 -3.71
N PHE A 314 8.88 15.91 -2.89
CA PHE A 314 8.94 17.37 -2.86
C PHE A 314 9.01 17.92 -1.41
N PRO A 315 10.04 17.57 -0.61
CA PRO A 315 10.02 17.75 0.85
C PRO A 315 9.94 19.18 1.34
N LYS A 316 10.50 20.16 0.62
CA LYS A 316 10.35 21.58 0.97
C LYS A 316 8.94 22.11 0.74
N TYR A 317 8.21 21.59 -0.25
CA TYR A 317 6.95 22.18 -0.73
C TYR A 317 5.71 21.43 -0.23
N ILE A 318 5.83 20.11 -0.07
CA ILE A 318 4.73 19.21 0.28
C ILE A 318 5.00 18.65 1.68
N SER A 319 4.14 19.03 2.64
CA SER A 319 4.04 18.31 3.91
C SER A 319 3.12 17.11 3.74
N VAL A 320 3.22 16.14 4.65
CA VAL A 320 2.40 14.90 4.59
C VAL A 320 0.90 15.22 4.51
N ARG A 321 0.42 16.23 5.26
CA ARG A 321 -0.99 16.66 5.20
C ARG A 321 -1.39 17.27 3.86
N LYS A 322 -0.53 18.07 3.23
CA LYS A 322 -0.79 18.59 1.88
C LYS A 322 -0.85 17.44 0.88
N GLY A 323 0.05 16.46 1.04
CA GLY A 323 0.06 15.24 0.25
C GLY A 323 -1.26 14.47 0.30
N PHE A 324 -1.95 14.42 1.46
CA PHE A 324 -3.27 13.78 1.56
C PHE A 324 -4.30 14.43 0.62
N TYR A 325 -4.37 15.76 0.60
CA TYR A 325 -5.32 16.48 -0.27
C TYR A 325 -4.95 16.38 -1.75
N ILE A 326 -3.65 16.38 -2.08
CA ILE A 326 -3.18 16.13 -3.44
C ILE A 326 -3.60 14.72 -3.89
N CYS A 327 -3.46 13.72 -3.01
CA CYS A 327 -3.93 12.36 -3.28
C CYS A 327 -5.43 12.34 -3.57
N GLN A 328 -6.27 12.97 -2.74
CA GLN A 328 -7.72 13.03 -2.96
C GLN A 328 -8.11 13.64 -4.31
N ILE A 329 -7.46 14.73 -4.71
CA ILE A 329 -7.74 15.43 -5.97
C ILE A 329 -7.26 14.58 -7.16
N ALA A 330 -6.06 14.03 -7.08
CA ALA A 330 -5.51 13.18 -8.13
C ALA A 330 -6.32 11.89 -8.31
N SER A 331 -6.73 11.26 -7.21
CA SER A 331 -7.59 10.07 -7.23
C SER A 331 -8.93 10.34 -7.90
N PHE A 332 -9.51 11.53 -7.70
CA PHE A 332 -10.72 11.95 -8.39
C PHE A 332 -10.47 12.10 -9.90
N ALA A 333 -9.40 12.82 -10.27
CA ALA A 333 -9.06 13.11 -11.66
C ALA A 333 -8.71 11.89 -12.51
N LEU A 334 -8.27 10.79 -11.89
CA LEU A 334 -8.00 9.51 -12.56
C LEU A 334 -9.26 8.80 -13.07
N ASN A 335 -10.45 9.25 -12.68
CA ASN A 335 -11.73 8.61 -13.01
C ASN A 335 -11.77 7.11 -12.62
N PRO A 336 -11.54 6.77 -11.34
CA PRO A 336 -11.35 5.40 -10.87
C PRO A 336 -12.56 4.48 -11.12
N TRP A 337 -13.75 5.03 -11.35
CA TRP A 337 -14.96 4.26 -11.67
C TRP A 337 -14.84 3.48 -12.99
N TYR A 338 -13.94 3.86 -13.91
CA TYR A 338 -13.67 3.05 -15.10
C TYR A 338 -12.78 1.83 -14.80
N LEU A 339 -11.98 1.87 -13.73
CA LEU A 339 -11.15 0.73 -13.32
C LEU A 339 -12.00 -0.42 -12.74
N LEU A 340 -13.10 -0.08 -12.08
CA LEU A 340 -14.06 -1.06 -11.53
C LEU A 340 -15.16 -1.44 -12.54
N GLY A 341 -15.12 -0.94 -13.77
CA GLY A 341 -16.15 -1.19 -14.78
C GLY A 341 -16.33 -2.67 -15.11
N SER A 342 -15.28 -3.49 -14.96
CA SER A 342 -15.39 -4.95 -14.98
C SER A 342 -14.28 -5.62 -14.17
N ALA A 343 -14.53 -6.86 -13.73
CA ALA A 343 -13.53 -7.68 -13.06
C ALA A 343 -12.28 -7.93 -13.94
N SER A 344 -12.44 -8.00 -15.27
CA SER A 344 -11.33 -8.19 -16.21
C SER A 344 -10.42 -6.96 -16.25
N ILE A 345 -10.99 -5.76 -16.40
CA ILE A 345 -10.23 -4.49 -16.39
C ILE A 345 -9.47 -4.34 -15.08
N PHE A 346 -10.13 -4.62 -13.95
CA PHE A 346 -9.51 -4.57 -12.63
C PHE A 346 -8.32 -5.54 -12.52
N VAL A 347 -8.51 -6.81 -12.91
CA VAL A 347 -7.44 -7.82 -12.90
C VAL A 347 -6.28 -7.43 -13.84
N SER A 348 -6.58 -6.91 -15.03
CA SER A 348 -5.57 -6.44 -15.97
C SER A 348 -4.78 -5.27 -15.41
N PHE A 349 -5.42 -4.29 -14.79
CA PHE A 349 -4.72 -3.18 -14.14
C PHE A 349 -3.72 -3.65 -13.07
N LEU A 350 -4.16 -4.54 -12.17
CA LEU A 350 -3.32 -5.13 -11.13
C LEU A 350 -2.12 -5.89 -11.72
N ALA A 351 -2.39 -6.71 -12.74
CA ALA A 351 -1.37 -7.49 -13.41
C ALA A 351 -0.38 -6.62 -14.20
N SER A 352 -0.76 -5.43 -14.66
CA SER A 352 0.11 -4.52 -15.41
C SER A 352 1.15 -3.85 -14.53
N TYR A 353 0.78 -3.44 -13.32
CA TYR A 353 1.67 -2.67 -12.46
C TYR A 353 2.79 -3.52 -11.83
N GLN A 354 2.52 -4.80 -11.58
CA GLN A 354 3.45 -5.69 -10.87
C GLN A 354 4.85 -5.78 -11.50
N ILE A 355 5.00 -5.52 -12.80
CA ILE A 355 6.27 -5.63 -13.52
C ILE A 355 7.27 -4.54 -13.11
N PHE A 356 6.77 -3.34 -12.80
CA PHE A 356 7.60 -2.22 -12.41
C PHE A 356 7.99 -2.38 -10.94
N LEU A 357 7.02 -2.78 -10.12
CA LEU A 357 7.26 -2.97 -8.70
C LEU A 357 8.24 -4.11 -8.43
N SER A 358 8.14 -5.23 -9.15
CA SER A 358 9.01 -6.39 -8.95
C SER A 358 10.49 -6.08 -9.16
N ALA A 359 10.81 -5.33 -10.22
CA ALA A 359 12.19 -4.96 -10.51
C ALA A 359 12.76 -4.01 -9.45
N ILE A 360 11.95 -3.09 -8.92
CA ILE A 360 12.32 -2.24 -7.77
C ILE A 360 12.59 -3.13 -6.55
N THR A 361 11.64 -3.99 -6.20
CA THR A 361 11.76 -4.90 -5.05
C THR A 361 13.01 -5.77 -5.14
N GLY A 362 13.34 -6.30 -6.33
CA GLY A 362 14.54 -7.11 -6.54
C GLY A 362 15.85 -6.37 -6.21
N VAL A 363 15.97 -5.12 -6.66
CA VAL A 363 17.14 -4.27 -6.35
C VAL A 363 17.23 -3.98 -4.86
N LEU A 364 16.10 -3.62 -4.23
CA LEU A 364 16.05 -3.27 -2.81
C LEU A 364 16.42 -4.46 -1.91
N LEU A 365 15.84 -5.63 -2.16
CA LEU A 365 16.12 -6.85 -1.41
C LEU A 365 17.58 -7.26 -1.55
N CYS A 366 18.11 -7.21 -2.77
CA CYS A 366 19.51 -7.53 -3.03
C CYS A 366 20.43 -6.57 -2.28
N ASN A 367 20.18 -5.26 -2.35
CA ASN A 367 21.02 -4.31 -1.67
C ASN A 367 20.99 -4.51 -0.16
N TYR A 368 19.81 -4.64 0.45
CA TYR A 368 19.70 -4.74 1.91
C TYR A 368 20.33 -6.00 2.48
N TYR A 369 19.93 -7.16 1.94
CA TYR A 369 20.28 -8.45 2.53
C TYR A 369 21.66 -8.94 2.08
N ILE A 370 22.07 -8.61 0.85
CA ILE A 370 23.28 -9.17 0.25
C ILE A 370 24.42 -8.16 0.23
N ILE A 371 24.20 -6.95 -0.32
CA ILE A 371 25.27 -5.95 -0.52
C ILE A 371 25.61 -5.22 0.79
N SER A 372 24.63 -4.59 1.43
CA SER A 372 24.83 -3.78 2.65
C SER A 372 24.67 -4.58 3.94
N ARG A 373 24.08 -5.78 3.88
CA ARG A 373 23.87 -6.68 5.02
C ARG A 373 23.27 -5.98 6.24
N GLY A 374 22.22 -5.20 6.01
CA GLY A 374 21.53 -4.44 7.06
C GLY A 374 22.12 -3.05 7.36
N TYR A 375 23.34 -2.74 6.91
CA TYR A 375 23.98 -1.47 7.22
C TYR A 375 23.30 -0.28 6.54
N MET A 376 23.03 0.78 7.32
CA MET A 376 22.54 2.07 6.84
C MET A 376 23.22 3.20 7.62
N TYR A 377 23.71 4.24 6.95
CA TYR A 377 24.27 5.42 7.61
C TYR A 377 23.28 6.58 7.50
N ILE A 378 22.44 6.73 8.53
CA ILE A 378 21.25 7.59 8.51
C ILE A 378 21.53 9.05 8.16
N PRO A 379 22.59 9.72 8.67
CA PRO A 379 22.86 11.11 8.32
C PRO A 379 23.06 11.35 6.82
N ASP A 380 23.71 10.41 6.12
CA ASP A 380 23.98 10.56 4.68
C ASP A 380 22.74 10.32 3.81
N LEU A 381 21.62 9.84 4.38
CA LEU A 381 20.37 9.66 3.63
C LEU A 381 19.70 11.01 3.31
N PHE A 382 19.96 12.03 4.11
CA PHE A 382 19.27 13.33 4.03
C PHE A 382 20.18 14.46 3.52
N THR A 383 21.32 14.15 2.90
CA THR A 383 22.27 15.15 2.38
C THR A 383 22.58 14.92 0.91
N SER A 384 22.75 16.00 0.15
CA SER A 384 23.23 15.97 -1.24
C SER A 384 24.76 16.08 -1.35
N SER A 385 25.48 15.96 -0.23
CA SER A 385 26.94 16.05 -0.17
C SER A 385 27.63 15.08 -1.11
N LYS A 386 28.62 15.55 -1.86
CA LYS A 386 29.45 14.72 -2.75
C LYS A 386 30.27 13.67 -1.99
N GLN A 387 30.51 13.92 -0.70
CA GLN A 387 31.22 13.04 0.21
C GLN A 387 30.29 12.00 0.88
N GLY A 388 28.97 12.16 0.72
CA GLY A 388 27.98 11.24 1.30
C GLY A 388 28.05 9.85 0.67
N LYS A 389 27.87 8.81 1.51
CA LYS A 389 27.95 7.40 1.09
C LYS A 389 26.96 7.03 -0.03
N TYR A 390 25.84 7.76 -0.14
CA TYR A 390 24.75 7.51 -1.09
C TYR A 390 24.74 8.47 -2.29
N TYR A 391 25.83 9.22 -2.53
CA TYR A 391 25.93 10.15 -3.66
C TYR A 391 26.21 9.46 -5.00
N PHE A 392 26.87 8.30 -5.02
CA PHE A 392 27.17 7.53 -6.24
C PHE A 392 27.71 8.41 -7.40
N THR A 393 27.16 8.26 -8.62
CA THR A 393 27.60 9.00 -9.81
C THR A 393 26.69 10.21 -10.01
N HIS A 394 27.14 11.40 -9.58
CA HIS A 394 26.36 12.65 -9.66
C HIS A 394 25.00 12.61 -8.95
N GLY A 395 24.88 11.82 -7.87
CA GLY A 395 23.61 11.61 -7.16
C GLY A 395 22.72 10.53 -7.77
N TRP A 396 23.22 9.76 -8.75
CA TRP A 396 22.53 8.66 -9.43
C TRP A 396 23.25 7.32 -9.26
N ASN A 397 22.50 6.27 -8.90
CA ASN A 397 22.98 4.89 -8.93
C ASN A 397 22.58 4.23 -10.26
N ILE A 398 23.40 4.43 -11.29
CA ILE A 398 23.18 3.87 -12.63
C ILE A 398 23.03 2.35 -12.59
N ARG A 399 23.69 1.66 -11.66
CA ARG A 399 23.68 0.20 -11.51
C ARG A 399 22.27 -0.30 -11.19
N ALA A 400 21.58 0.40 -10.29
CA ALA A 400 20.21 0.11 -9.90
C ALA A 400 19.22 0.32 -11.07
N TYR A 401 19.41 1.37 -11.87
CA TYR A 401 18.58 1.64 -13.04
C TYR A 401 18.79 0.63 -14.17
N VAL A 402 20.04 0.24 -14.43
CA VAL A 402 20.34 -0.81 -15.41
C VAL A 402 19.70 -2.14 -14.98
N ALA A 403 19.85 -2.52 -13.71
CA ALA A 403 19.22 -3.69 -13.15
C ALA A 403 17.69 -3.65 -13.23
N TYR A 404 17.09 -2.49 -12.95
CA TYR A 404 15.66 -2.25 -13.08
C TYR A 404 15.17 -2.45 -14.52
N ILE A 405 15.80 -1.81 -15.51
CA ILE A 405 15.41 -1.90 -16.92
C ILE A 405 15.53 -3.35 -17.42
N ILE A 406 16.62 -4.03 -17.08
CA ILE A 406 16.83 -5.44 -17.46
C ILE A 406 15.81 -6.36 -16.76
N GLY A 407 15.40 -6.05 -15.52
CA GLY A 407 14.36 -6.80 -14.82
C GLY A 407 12.96 -6.63 -15.42
N VAL A 408 12.64 -5.46 -15.98
CA VAL A 408 11.34 -5.19 -16.62
C VAL A 408 11.26 -5.83 -18.01
N ALA A 409 12.36 -5.80 -18.79
CA ALA A 409 12.36 -6.15 -20.20
C ALA A 409 11.73 -7.52 -20.56
N PRO A 410 12.01 -8.64 -19.85
CA PRO A 410 11.45 -9.95 -20.19
C PRO A 410 9.93 -10.03 -20.06
N ASN A 411 9.35 -9.22 -19.18
CA ASN A 411 7.90 -9.22 -18.92
C ASN A 411 7.14 -8.26 -19.84
N PHE A 412 7.85 -7.44 -20.62
CA PHE A 412 7.23 -6.36 -21.40
C PHE A 412 6.30 -6.87 -22.49
N ALA A 413 6.64 -7.98 -23.16
CA ALA A 413 5.76 -8.62 -24.14
C ALA A 413 4.44 -9.11 -23.49
N GLY A 414 4.53 -9.74 -22.32
CA GLY A 414 3.35 -10.16 -21.55
C GLY A 414 2.50 -8.99 -21.07
N PHE A 415 3.13 -7.87 -20.72
CA PHE A 415 2.46 -6.62 -20.37
C PHE A 415 1.65 -6.07 -21.53
N LEU A 416 2.22 -6.01 -22.75
CA LEU A 416 1.47 -5.62 -23.95
C LEU A 416 0.29 -6.58 -24.20
N GLY A 417 0.51 -7.88 -23.97
CA GLY A 417 -0.52 -8.90 -23.95
C GLY A 417 -1.70 -8.56 -23.05
N ASN A 418 -1.40 -8.20 -21.81
CA ASN A 418 -2.37 -7.83 -20.80
C ASN A 418 -3.10 -6.51 -21.11
N MET A 419 -2.52 -5.65 -21.95
CA MET A 419 -3.12 -4.41 -22.46
C MET A 419 -3.93 -4.59 -23.76
N GLY A 420 -4.09 -5.83 -24.22
CA GLY A 420 -4.96 -6.18 -25.36
C GLY A 420 -4.23 -6.46 -26.67
N VAL A 421 -2.89 -6.43 -26.69
CA VAL A 421 -2.13 -6.87 -27.87
C VAL A 421 -2.15 -8.40 -27.93
N PRO A 422 -2.53 -9.05 -29.05
CA PRO A 422 -2.54 -10.50 -29.13
C PRO A 422 -1.16 -11.11 -28.87
N MET A 423 -1.03 -11.94 -27.83
CA MET A 423 0.23 -12.62 -27.48
C MET A 423 0.11 -14.15 -27.57
N PRO A 424 1.17 -14.85 -28.00
CA PRO A 424 1.25 -16.30 -27.90
C PRO A 424 1.01 -16.82 -26.48
N LEU A 425 0.36 -17.98 -26.36
CA LEU A 425 0.01 -18.58 -25.07
C LEU A 425 1.21 -18.74 -24.12
N GLY A 426 2.40 -19.02 -24.67
CA GLY A 426 3.64 -19.11 -23.90
C GLY A 426 4.01 -17.80 -23.20
N ILE A 427 3.88 -16.66 -23.91
CA ILE A 427 4.16 -15.33 -23.35
C ILE A 427 3.11 -14.95 -22.30
N THR A 428 1.84 -15.24 -22.56
CA THR A 428 0.75 -15.01 -21.59
C THR A 428 0.95 -15.81 -20.31
N ARG A 429 1.34 -17.08 -20.41
CA ARG A 429 1.62 -17.94 -19.25
C ARG A 429 2.89 -17.53 -18.51
N PHE A 430 3.93 -17.12 -19.23
CA PHE A 430 5.15 -16.57 -18.64
C PHE A 430 4.85 -15.33 -17.80
N TYR A 431 3.95 -14.46 -18.28
CA TYR A 431 3.54 -13.25 -17.59
C TYR A 431 2.90 -13.48 -16.23
N TYR A 432 2.33 -14.65 -15.97
CA TYR A 432 1.81 -14.99 -14.64
C TYR A 432 2.90 -15.00 -13.57
N PHE A 433 4.16 -15.22 -13.95
CA PHE A 433 5.32 -15.21 -13.05
C PHE A 433 6.07 -13.87 -13.07
N ALA A 434 5.53 -12.83 -13.72
CA ALA A 434 6.24 -11.57 -13.97
C ALA A 434 6.80 -10.92 -12.69
N TYR A 435 6.08 -11.05 -11.57
CA TYR A 435 6.55 -10.51 -10.29
C TYR A 435 7.84 -11.20 -9.81
N TRP A 436 7.90 -12.53 -9.84
CA TRP A 436 9.09 -13.29 -9.43
C TRP A 436 10.25 -13.12 -10.39
N VAL A 437 9.96 -13.18 -11.70
CA VAL A 437 10.95 -12.96 -12.76
C VAL A 437 11.64 -11.61 -12.59
N GLY A 438 10.86 -10.54 -12.38
CA GLY A 438 11.41 -9.20 -12.18
C GLY A 438 12.29 -9.10 -10.93
N ILE A 439 11.88 -9.70 -9.81
CA ILE A 439 12.69 -9.73 -8.58
C ILE A 439 14.04 -10.40 -8.81
N PHE A 440 14.05 -11.62 -9.36
CA PHE A 440 15.28 -12.40 -9.48
C PHE A 440 16.23 -11.82 -10.53
N ILE A 441 15.71 -11.35 -11.66
CA ILE A 441 16.54 -10.76 -12.71
C ILE A 441 17.11 -9.43 -12.25
N ALA A 442 16.29 -8.52 -11.72
CA ALA A 442 16.77 -7.22 -11.26
C ALA A 442 17.76 -7.38 -10.08
N GLY A 443 17.43 -8.23 -9.10
CA GLY A 443 18.32 -8.50 -7.97
C GLY A 443 19.64 -9.15 -8.41
N GLY A 444 19.59 -10.14 -9.30
CA GLY A 444 20.79 -10.82 -9.82
C GLY A 444 21.69 -9.91 -10.65
N VAL A 445 21.11 -9.07 -11.51
CA VAL A 445 21.87 -8.08 -12.29
C VAL A 445 22.49 -7.04 -11.37
N TYR A 446 21.73 -6.50 -10.41
CA TYR A 446 22.25 -5.54 -9.44
C TYR A 446 23.42 -6.11 -8.63
N TYR A 447 23.27 -7.36 -8.15
CA TYR A 447 24.33 -8.09 -7.48
C TYR A 447 25.58 -8.19 -8.36
N GLY A 448 25.44 -8.69 -9.60
CA GLY A 448 26.55 -8.85 -10.53
C GLY A 448 27.32 -7.54 -10.79
N ILE A 449 26.59 -6.43 -10.99
CA ILE A 449 27.21 -5.12 -11.21
C ILE A 449 27.93 -4.62 -9.94
N CYS A 450 27.35 -4.83 -8.76
CA CYS A 450 28.00 -4.44 -7.49
C CYS A 450 29.22 -5.30 -7.16
N MET A 451 29.22 -6.58 -7.54
CA MET A 451 30.41 -7.43 -7.41
C MET A 451 31.51 -7.00 -8.38
N TRP A 452 31.18 -6.60 -9.60
CA TRP A 452 32.15 -6.09 -10.57
C TRP A 452 32.75 -4.75 -10.16
N LYS A 453 31.90 -3.82 -9.69
CA LYS A 453 32.32 -2.51 -9.18
C LYS A 453 31.67 -2.31 -7.81
N PRO A 454 32.42 -2.45 -6.69
CA PRO A 454 31.84 -2.31 -5.36
C PRO A 454 31.23 -0.92 -5.09
N VAL A 455 30.29 -0.86 -4.14
CA VAL A 455 29.74 0.39 -3.58
C VAL A 455 30.35 0.67 -2.20
N SER A 456 30.34 1.94 -1.78
CA SER A 456 30.81 2.41 -0.47
C SER A 456 30.14 1.72 0.72
N VAL A 457 28.91 1.23 0.54
CA VAL A 457 28.10 0.57 1.56
C VAL A 457 28.12 -0.96 1.44
N GLN A 458 29.05 -1.54 0.69
CA GLN A 458 29.15 -2.98 0.47
C GLN A 458 30.01 -3.65 1.55
N TYR A 459 29.47 -4.70 2.16
CA TYR A 459 30.14 -5.46 3.21
C TYR A 459 30.22 -6.95 2.85
N ASN A 460 31.42 -7.52 3.02
CA ASN A 460 31.69 -8.91 2.63
C ASN A 460 31.27 -9.95 3.69
N SER A 461 31.19 -9.56 4.97
CA SER A 461 30.86 -10.47 6.07
C SER A 461 30.12 -9.78 7.23
N GLY A 462 29.35 -10.57 7.98
CA GLY A 462 28.59 -10.14 9.16
C GLY A 462 27.28 -9.39 8.84
N TRP A 463 26.30 -9.51 9.73
CA TRP A 463 25.10 -8.66 9.71
C TRP A 463 25.39 -7.36 10.45
N ARG A 464 25.04 -6.21 9.88
CA ARG A 464 25.45 -4.86 10.33
C ARG A 464 24.26 -3.91 10.49
N GLU A 465 23.09 -4.45 10.81
CA GLU A 465 21.86 -3.67 10.99
C GLU A 465 21.96 -2.65 12.12
N VAL A 466 21.53 -1.42 11.83
CA VAL A 466 21.54 -0.31 12.77
C VAL A 466 20.50 -0.56 13.86
N LYS A 467 20.94 -0.62 15.12
CA LYS A 467 20.03 -0.76 16.26
C LYS A 467 19.46 0.61 16.66
N ASN A 468 18.15 0.66 16.88
CA ASN A 468 17.38 1.72 17.56
C ASN A 468 17.96 3.16 17.45
N TYR A 469 17.92 3.74 16.25
CA TYR A 469 18.36 5.13 16.05
C TYR A 469 17.50 6.13 16.84
N VAL A 470 18.18 7.01 17.56
CA VAL A 470 17.62 8.15 18.30
C VAL A 470 18.12 9.43 17.65
N ARG A 471 17.24 10.43 17.49
CA ARG A 471 17.65 11.69 16.88
C ARG A 471 18.67 12.40 17.79
N PRO A 472 19.67 13.10 17.23
CA PRO A 472 20.63 13.86 18.03
C PRO A 472 19.97 14.85 19.01
N GLU A 473 18.89 15.50 18.57
CA GLU A 473 18.08 16.42 19.39
C GLU A 473 17.35 15.76 20.58
N GLU A 474 17.19 14.43 20.59
CA GLU A 474 16.60 13.67 21.69
C GLU A 474 17.67 13.13 22.65
N LEU A 475 18.94 13.01 22.22
CA LEU A 475 20.03 12.51 23.05
C LEU A 475 20.35 13.44 24.23
N GLU A 476 20.29 14.76 24.03
CA GLU A 476 20.49 15.76 25.10
C GLU A 476 19.38 15.72 26.17
N VAL A 477 18.18 15.24 25.82
CA VAL A 477 17.04 15.14 26.75
C VAL A 477 17.06 13.83 27.53
N ILE A 478 17.77 12.81 27.04
CA ILE A 478 17.86 11.47 27.65
C ILE A 478 18.90 11.43 28.79
N ASP A 479 19.77 12.45 28.93
CA ASP A 479 20.80 12.59 29.97
C ASP A 479 20.25 12.82 31.40
N GLY A 480 19.03 12.36 31.68
CA GLY A 480 18.37 12.41 32.99
C GLY A 480 17.16 11.48 33.15
N GLN A 481 16.81 10.65 32.16
CA GLN A 481 15.79 9.61 32.30
C GLN A 481 16.21 8.32 31.60
N GLU A 482 16.58 7.31 32.39
CA GLU A 482 16.68 5.93 31.92
C GLU A 482 15.29 5.43 31.49
N VAL A 483 15.06 5.41 30.18
CA VAL A 483 13.92 4.67 29.62
C VAL A 483 14.44 3.33 29.08
N GLY A 484 14.47 2.34 29.97
CA GLY A 484 14.41 0.92 29.63
C GLY A 484 15.63 0.30 28.94
N GLY A 485 16.64 -0.08 29.73
CA GLY A 485 17.38 -1.35 29.60
C GLY A 485 18.23 -1.66 28.36
N GLU A 486 18.23 -0.84 27.31
CA GLU A 486 19.12 -1.03 26.16
C GLU A 486 20.14 0.12 26.07
N ARG A 487 21.43 -0.22 26.09
CA ARG A 487 22.54 0.74 25.91
C ARG A 487 22.34 1.50 24.59
N PHE A 488 22.08 2.80 24.69
CA PHE A 488 22.11 3.72 23.57
C PHE A 488 23.58 4.06 23.26
N LEU A 489 24.05 3.75 22.06
CA LEU A 489 25.39 4.17 21.63
C LEU A 489 25.35 5.67 21.37
N SER A 490 26.09 6.44 22.17
CA SER A 490 26.31 7.85 21.91
C SER A 490 27.19 8.02 20.67
N GLU A 491 27.17 9.22 20.06
CA GLU A 491 28.01 9.55 18.90
C GLU A 491 29.53 9.42 19.18
N ARG A 492 29.91 9.44 20.48
CA ARG A 492 31.27 9.16 20.95
C ARG A 492 31.59 7.66 20.94
N ASP A 493 30.65 6.82 21.35
CA ASP A 493 30.86 5.36 21.41
C ASP A 493 30.90 4.75 20.01
N ALA A 494 30.08 5.26 19.07
CA ALA A 494 30.11 4.84 17.67
C ALA A 494 31.43 5.21 16.96
N LYS A 495 32.06 6.33 17.33
CA LYS A 495 33.38 6.71 16.82
C LYS A 495 34.48 5.82 17.39
N ASN A 496 34.39 5.44 18.67
CA ASN A 496 35.38 4.58 19.32
C ASN A 496 35.29 3.12 18.82
N GLU A 497 34.10 2.54 18.66
CA GLU A 497 33.94 1.20 18.07
C GLU A 497 34.41 1.16 16.60
N ALA A 498 34.16 2.21 15.83
CA ALA A 498 34.67 2.31 14.47
C ALA A 498 36.21 2.41 14.43
N PHE A 499 36.83 3.00 15.46
CA PHE A 499 38.28 3.10 15.59
C PHE A 499 38.91 1.77 16.02
N GLU A 500 38.30 1.05 16.95
CA GLU A 500 38.74 -0.28 17.40
C GLU A 500 38.62 -1.33 16.29
N THR A 501 37.52 -1.30 15.52
CA THR A 501 37.31 -2.24 14.39
C THR A 501 38.34 -2.02 13.27
N VAL A 502 38.83 -0.78 13.08
CA VAL A 502 39.89 -0.47 12.10
C VAL A 502 41.25 -0.95 12.59
N MET A 503 41.51 -0.92 13.90
CA MET A 503 42.75 -1.42 14.51
C MET A 503 42.82 -2.96 14.48
N GLU A 504 41.73 -3.67 14.74
CA GLU A 504 41.68 -5.13 14.65
C GLU A 504 41.79 -5.68 13.21
N SER A 505 41.48 -4.87 12.18
CA SER A 505 41.68 -5.27 10.79
C SER A 505 43.13 -5.11 10.27
N LYS A 506 44.01 -4.52 11.10
CA LYS A 506 45.42 -4.24 10.77
C LYS A 506 46.42 -5.00 11.66
N ALA A 507 45.95 -5.82 12.59
CA ALA A 507 46.72 -6.83 13.30
C ALA A 507 46.41 -8.21 12.70
#